data_AF-A0A441BW07-F1
#
_entry.id   AF-A0A441BW07-F1
#
_cell.length_a   1.000
_cell.length_b   1.000
_cell.length_c   1.000
_cell.angle_alpha   90.00
_cell.angle_beta   90.00
_cell.angle_gamma   90.00
#
_symmetry.space_group_name_H-M   'P 1'
#
loop_
_entity.id
_entity.type
_entity.pdbx_description
1 polymer ?
#
loop_
_entity_poly.entity_id
_entity_poly.type
_entity_poly.pdbx_seq_one_letter_code
_entity_poly.pdbx_strand_id
1 'polypeptide(L)'
;PKDYLKTIKRTGLGSGLFAEMRYKDDGSENPDFVLNKPAYRKAQILVAGDNFGCGSSREHAPWALLDFGIRCVISTSFADIFYNNCFK
;
A
#
# COMPACT_ATOMS: atom_id res chain seq x y z
N PRO A 1 -0.14 -8.40 2.20
CA PRO A 1 0.24 -9.74 2.68
C PRO A 1 0.12 -10.80 1.57
N LYS A 2 0.83 -11.93 1.66
CA LYS A 2 0.82 -12.99 0.63
C LYS A 2 -0.59 -13.56 0.38
N ASP A 3 -1.45 -13.49 1.39
CA ASP A 3 -2.81 -14.04 1.36
C ASP A 3 -3.75 -13.29 0.41
N TYR A 4 -3.48 -12.01 0.13
CA TYR A 4 -4.25 -11.18 -0.80
C TYR A 4 -3.87 -11.40 -2.27
N LEU A 5 -2.87 -12.26 -2.54
CA LEU A 5 -2.35 -12.50 -3.90
C LEU A 5 -3.07 -13.63 -4.65
N LYS A 6 -4.16 -14.19 -4.10
CA LYS A 6 -4.93 -15.29 -4.73
C LYS A 6 -6.00 -14.81 -5.72
N THR A 7 -6.20 -13.51 -5.86
CA THR A 7 -7.29 -12.96 -6.68
C THR A 7 -6.75 -12.35 -7.98
N ILE A 8 -7.48 -12.56 -9.09
CA ILE A 8 -7.23 -11.92 -10.39
C ILE A 8 -7.88 -10.53 -10.52
N LYS A 9 -8.66 -10.12 -9.51
CA LYS A 9 -9.38 -8.85 -9.51
C LYS A 9 -8.47 -7.72 -9.04
N ARG A 10 -8.45 -6.61 -9.78
CA ARG A 10 -7.69 -5.39 -9.42
C ARG A 10 -8.33 -4.55 -8.32
N THR A 11 -9.53 -4.90 -7.87
CA THR A 11 -10.34 -4.18 -6.88
C THR A 11 -10.38 -4.91 -5.54
N GLY A 12 -10.48 -4.17 -4.44
CA GLY A 12 -10.51 -4.71 -3.07
C GLY A 12 -9.12 -4.95 -2.48
N LEU A 13 -8.06 -4.66 -3.24
CA LEU A 13 -6.67 -4.77 -2.82
C LEU A 13 -6.27 -3.64 -1.85
N GLY A 14 -6.99 -2.52 -1.87
CA GLY A 14 -6.76 -1.38 -0.96
C GLY A 14 -7.00 -1.73 0.51
N SER A 15 -7.83 -2.75 0.80
CA SER A 15 -7.94 -3.32 2.14
C SER A 15 -6.65 -3.99 2.59
N GLY A 16 -5.90 -4.60 1.66
CA GLY A 16 -4.63 -5.27 1.93
C GLY A 16 -3.42 -4.33 2.03
N LEU A 17 -3.54 -3.07 1.62
CA LEU A 17 -2.46 -2.08 1.69
C LEU A 17 -2.04 -1.88 3.14
N PHE A 18 -0.78 -2.14 3.48
CA PHE A 18 -0.24 -2.03 4.84
C PHE A 18 -1.04 -2.78 5.91
N ALA A 19 -1.71 -3.88 5.56
CA ALA A 19 -2.64 -4.57 6.46
C ALA A 19 -2.04 -4.93 7.83
N GLU A 20 -0.80 -5.43 7.86
CA GLU A 20 -0.08 -5.79 9.10
C GLU A 20 0.14 -4.59 10.05
N MET A 21 0.15 -3.36 9.53
CA MET A 21 0.26 -2.15 10.34
C MET A 21 -1.11 -1.48 10.60
N ARG A 22 -2.06 -1.65 9.67
CA ARG A 22 -3.37 -1.01 9.69
C ARG A 22 -4.40 -1.75 10.53
N TYR A 23 -4.27 -3.04 10.73
CA TYR A 23 -5.24 -3.83 11.47
C TYR A 23 -4.57 -4.50 12.67
N LYS A 24 -5.36 -4.67 13.74
CA LYS A 24 -5.01 -5.51 14.87
C LYS A 24 -5.38 -6.98 14.56
N ASP A 25 -4.98 -7.90 15.43
CA ASP A 25 -5.25 -9.33 15.28
C ASP A 25 -6.76 -9.66 15.25
N ASP A 26 -7.59 -8.83 15.88
CA ASP A 26 -9.06 -8.95 15.86
C ASP A 26 -9.71 -8.40 14.58
N GLY A 27 -8.91 -7.87 13.65
CA GLY A 27 -9.37 -7.24 12.39
C GLY A 27 -9.83 -5.79 12.53
N SER A 28 -9.85 -5.22 13.73
CA SER A 28 -10.14 -3.80 13.94
C SER A 28 -8.99 -2.92 13.47
N GLU A 29 -9.29 -1.68 13.07
CA GLU A 29 -8.25 -0.75 12.62
C GLU A 29 -7.37 -0.30 13.78
N ASN A 30 -6.06 -0.28 13.54
CA ASN A 30 -5.07 0.28 14.45
C ASN A 30 -5.13 1.82 14.39
N PRO A 31 -5.59 2.52 15.44
CA PRO A 31 -5.74 3.98 15.41
C PRO A 31 -4.39 4.73 15.36
N ASP A 32 -3.29 4.06 15.72
CA ASP A 32 -1.97 4.67 15.76
C ASP A 32 -1.33 4.78 14.37
N PHE A 33 -1.76 3.93 13.43
CA PHE A 33 -1.25 3.95 12.07
C PHE A 33 -1.74 5.20 11.32
N VAL A 34 -0.82 5.89 10.65
CA VAL A 34 -1.07 7.23 10.08
C VAL A 34 -2.25 7.27 9.12
N LEU A 35 -2.41 6.30 8.22
CA LEU A 35 -3.51 6.27 7.25
C LEU A 35 -4.87 5.93 7.90
N ASN A 36 -4.88 5.50 9.16
CA ASN A 36 -6.10 5.26 9.90
C ASN A 36 -6.61 6.50 10.66
N LYS A 37 -5.79 7.55 10.79
CA LYS A 37 -6.19 8.78 11.49
C LYS A 37 -7.15 9.61 10.60
N PRO A 38 -8.22 10.20 11.16
CA PRO A 38 -9.21 10.96 10.39
C PRO A 38 -8.61 12.02 9.45
N ALA A 39 -7.55 12.70 9.89
CA ALA A 39 -6.85 13.73 9.11
C ALA A 39 -6.22 13.21 7.80
N TYR A 40 -5.87 11.92 7.73
CA TYR A 40 -5.15 11.34 6.59
C TYR A 40 -5.97 10.29 5.82
N ARG A 41 -7.25 10.09 6.18
CA ARG A 41 -8.11 9.06 5.56
C ARG A 41 -8.31 9.20 4.07
N LYS A 42 -8.22 10.43 3.57
CA LYS A 42 -8.36 10.76 2.15
C LYS A 42 -7.03 11.22 1.53
N ALA A 43 -5.90 10.91 2.18
CA ALA A 43 -4.60 11.25 1.65
C ALA A 43 -4.41 10.56 0.29
N GLN A 44 -3.91 11.31 -0.69
CA GLN A 44 -3.61 10.81 -2.03
C GLN A 44 -2.10 10.81 -2.33
N ILE A 45 -1.30 11.38 -1.43
CA ILE A 45 0.15 11.48 -1.56
C ILE A 45 0.76 10.82 -0.33
N LEU A 46 1.65 9.85 -0.56
CA LEU A 46 2.42 9.19 0.48
C LEU A 46 3.85 9.70 0.45
N VAL A 47 4.36 10.14 1.60
CA VAL A 47 5.79 10.41 1.78
C VAL A 47 6.40 9.24 2.54
N ALA A 48 7.38 8.59 1.94
CA ALA A 48 7.99 7.37 2.45
C ALA A 48 9.52 7.52 2.58
N GLY A 49 10.11 6.67 3.42
CA GLY A 49 11.56 6.56 3.55
C GLY A 49 12.21 5.88 2.36
N ASP A 50 13.52 5.64 2.48
CA ASP A 50 14.37 5.10 1.41
C ASP A 50 13.98 3.69 0.95
N ASN A 51 14.26 3.39 -0.31
CA ASN A 51 14.05 2.11 -0.97
C ASN A 51 12.60 1.60 -0.87
N PHE A 52 11.63 2.49 -1.16
CA PHE A 52 10.22 2.14 -1.06
C PHE A 52 9.84 1.06 -2.09
N GLY A 53 9.02 0.10 -1.64
CA GLY A 53 8.59 -1.02 -2.47
C GLY A 53 9.62 -2.15 -2.59
N CYS A 54 10.67 -2.15 -1.75
CA CYS A 54 11.64 -3.23 -1.71
C CYS A 54 11.03 -4.59 -1.32
N GLY A 55 11.60 -5.66 -1.86
CA GLY A 55 11.22 -7.04 -1.57
C GLY A 55 10.83 -7.82 -2.83
N SER A 56 10.12 -8.94 -2.62
CA SER A 56 9.68 -9.81 -3.72
C SER A 56 8.83 -9.05 -4.74
N SER A 57 9.04 -9.31 -6.03
CA SER A 57 8.21 -8.78 -7.12
C SER A 57 6.73 -9.10 -6.88
N ARG A 58 5.91 -8.05 -6.69
CA ARG A 58 4.46 -8.18 -6.49
C ARG A 58 3.76 -7.04 -7.24
N GLU A 59 3.20 -7.36 -8.41
CA GLU A 59 2.42 -6.41 -9.23
C GLU A 59 1.18 -5.87 -8.48
N HIS A 60 0.71 -6.60 -7.48
CA HIS A 60 -0.44 -6.19 -6.66
C HIS A 60 -0.13 -5.01 -5.71
N ALA A 61 1.15 -4.71 -5.43
CA ALA A 61 1.50 -3.65 -4.49
C ALA A 61 1.13 -2.24 -5.01
N PRO A 62 1.49 -1.84 -6.25
CA PRO A 62 0.97 -0.61 -6.86
C PRO A 62 -0.55 -0.57 -6.95
N TRP A 63 -1.21 -1.69 -7.25
CA TRP A 63 -2.67 -1.74 -7.34
C TRP A 63 -3.35 -1.52 -6.00
N ALA A 64 -2.78 -2.05 -4.90
CA ALA A 64 -3.29 -1.79 -3.55
C ALA A 64 -3.17 -0.31 -3.15
N LEU A 65 -2.10 0.37 -3.55
CA LEU A 65 -1.94 1.82 -3.38
C LEU A 65 -3.04 2.58 -4.15
N LEU A 66 -3.23 2.23 -5.42
CA LEU A 66 -4.21 2.89 -6.28
C LEU A 66 -5.65 2.67 -5.81
N ASP A 67 -6.01 1.43 -5.46
CA ASP A 67 -7.35 1.04 -4.98
C ASP A 67 -7.65 1.65 -3.59
N PHE A 68 -6.63 1.89 -2.76
CA PHE A 68 -6.78 2.67 -1.53
C PHE A 68 -6.99 4.18 -1.79
N GLY A 69 -6.56 4.68 -2.95
CA GLY A 69 -6.69 6.09 -3.34
C GLY A 69 -5.37 6.88 -3.35
N ILE A 70 -4.21 6.23 -3.11
CA ILE A 70 -2.90 6.86 -3.28
C ILE A 70 -2.61 7.04 -4.77
N ARG A 71 -2.22 8.26 -5.14
CA ARG A 71 -1.92 8.69 -6.52
C ARG A 71 -0.46 9.00 -6.73
N CYS A 72 0.26 9.35 -5.66
CA CYS A 72 1.67 9.69 -5.71
C CYS A 72 2.39 9.12 -4.49
N VAL A 73 3.58 8.58 -4.69
CA VAL A 73 4.51 8.24 -3.62
C VAL A 73 5.78 9.06 -3.84
N ILE A 74 6.23 9.74 -2.79
CA ILE A 74 7.47 10.50 -2.74
C ILE A 74 8.41 9.74 -1.79
N SER A 75 9.57 9.35 -2.29
CA SER A 75 10.60 8.65 -1.53
C SER A 75 11.98 9.08 -2.04
N THR A 76 13.02 8.86 -1.25
CA THR A 76 14.41 9.10 -1.65
C THR A 76 14.90 8.09 -2.69
N SER A 77 14.32 6.88 -2.73
CA SER A 77 14.58 5.88 -3.76
C SER A 77 13.48 4.82 -3.81
N PHE A 78 13.36 4.10 -4.93
CA PHE A 78 12.39 3.02 -5.11
C PHE A 78 13.08 1.74 -5.55
N ALA A 79 12.53 0.60 -5.16
CA ALA A 79 12.97 -0.67 -5.73
C ALA A 79 12.56 -0.77 -7.21
N ASP A 80 13.52 -1.11 -8.08
CA ASP A 80 13.37 -1.07 -9.54
C ASP A 80 12.10 -1.77 -10.05
N ILE A 81 11.81 -2.96 -9.53
CA ILE A 81 10.66 -3.75 -9.94
C ILE A 81 9.35 -3.05 -9.55
N PHE A 82 9.27 -2.54 -8.31
CA PHE A 82 8.09 -1.83 -7.83
C PHE A 82 7.87 -0.56 -8.65
N TYR A 83 8.93 0.22 -8.87
CA TYR A 83 8.89 1.45 -9.67
C TYR A 83 8.34 1.17 -11.07
N ASN A 84 8.87 0.17 -11.77
CA ASN A 84 8.40 -0.19 -13.11
C ASN A 84 6.94 -0.66 -13.12
N ASN A 85 6.48 -1.36 -12.08
CA ASN A 85 5.09 -1.81 -11.99
C ASN A 85 4.10 -0.66 -11.69
N CYS A 86 4.55 0.49 -11.16
CA CYS A 86 3.68 1.64 -10.95
C CYS A 86 3.20 2.32 -12.25
N PHE A 87 3.91 2.14 -13.35
CA PHE A 87 3.62 2.77 -14.64
C PHE A 87 2.99 1.81 -15.67
N LYS A 88 2.64 0.59 -15.24
CA LYS A 88 1.91 -0.39 -16.04
C LYS A 88 0.42 -0.39 -15.67
#